data_AF-A0A369UWH0-F1
#
_entry.id   AF-A0A369UWH0-F1
#
_cell.length_a   1.000
_cell.length_b   1.000
_cell.length_c   1.000
_cell.angle_alpha   90.00
_cell.angle_beta   90.00
_cell.angle_gamma   90.00
#
_symmetry.space_group_name_H-M   'P 1'
#
loop_
_entity.id
_entity.type
_entity.pdbx_description
1 polymer ?
#
loop_
_entity_poly.entity_id
_entity_poly.type
_entity_poly.pdbx_seq_one_letter_code
_entity_poly.pdbx_strand_id
1 'polypeptide(L)' 'MAKTQLGARVDNEIKRLAEARAADRGLSLGDYIAGLVREDTEGLKQRGLDAARRFLDEHQSVFDELEDGERHVPGAHAA' A
#
# COMPACT_ATOMS: atom_id res chain seq x y z
N MET A 1 -14.76 -2.40 -12.82
CA MET A 1 -14.45 -0.96 -12.92
C MET A 1 -13.93 -0.67 -14.31
N ALA A 2 -14.35 0.44 -14.93
CA ALA A 2 -13.79 0.85 -16.21
C ALA A 2 -12.30 1.21 -16.06
N LYS A 3 -11.47 0.84 -17.04
CA LYS A 3 -10.04 1.21 -17.05
C LYS A 3 -9.92 2.68 -17.50
N THR A 4 -9.13 3.47 -16.79
CA THR A 4 -8.78 4.84 -17.18
C THR A 4 -7.63 4.81 -18.17
N GLN A 5 -7.69 5.64 -19.22
CA GLN A 5 -6.60 5.77 -20.18
C GLN A 5 -5.43 6.57 -19.58
N LEU A 6 -4.21 6.05 -19.72
CA LEU A 6 -2.98 6.74 -19.34
C LEU A 6 -2.28 7.29 -20.59
N GLY A 7 -2.14 8.62 -20.67
CA GLY A 7 -1.34 9.28 -21.71
C GLY A 7 0.10 9.50 -21.25
N ALA A 8 0.98 8.53 -21.47
CA ALA A 8 2.40 8.63 -21.15
C ALA A 8 3.25 8.67 -22.42
N ARG A 9 4.28 9.53 -22.45
CA ARG A 9 5.29 9.57 -23.52
C ARG A 9 6.47 8.70 -23.10
N VAL A 10 6.90 7.82 -23.99
CA VAL A 10 8.04 6.93 -23.79
C VAL A 10 8.82 6.80 -25.09
N ASP A 11 10.09 6.47 -24.99
CA ASP A 11 10.92 6.17 -26.15
C ASP A 11 10.38 4.94 -26.90
N ASN A 12 10.51 4.95 -28.23
CA ASN A 12 10.00 3.88 -29.09
C ASN A 12 10.64 2.51 -28.78
N GLU A 13 11.89 2.49 -28.32
CA GLU A 13 12.54 1.25 -27.91
C GLU A 13 11.92 0.68 -26.64
N ILE A 14 11.69 1.51 -25.63
CA ILE A 14 11.03 1.13 -24.38
C ILE A 14 9.62 0.63 -24.65
N LYS A 15 8.87 1.31 -25.54
CA LYS A 15 7.54 0.85 -25.95
C LYS A 15 7.58 -0.57 -26.53
N ARG A 16 8.49 -0.83 -27.48
CA ARG A 16 8.62 -2.15 -28.12
C ARG A 16 9.00 -3.24 -27.12
N LEU A 17 9.91 -2.94 -26.19
CA LEU A 17 10.28 -3.86 -25.12
C LEU A 17 9.08 -4.18 -24.23
N ALA A 18 8.31 -3.16 -23.81
CA ALA A 18 7.14 -3.38 -22.97
C ALA A 18 6.06 -4.21 -23.69
N GLU A 19 5.82 -3.96 -24.98
CA GLU A 19 4.89 -4.74 -25.80
C GLU A 19 5.33 -6.20 -25.92
N ALA A 20 6.62 -6.47 -26.21
CA ALA A 20 7.15 -7.83 -26.28
C ALA A 20 7.01 -8.55 -24.93
N ARG A 21 7.37 -7.89 -23.82
CA ARG A 21 7.28 -8.48 -22.47
C ARG A 21 5.85 -8.72 -22.01
N ALA A 22 4.90 -7.89 -22.45
CA ALA A 22 3.48 -8.11 -22.22
C ALA A 22 2.98 -9.33 -23.02
N ALA A 23 3.39 -9.43 -24.30
CA ALA A 23 3.05 -10.56 -25.16
C ALA A 23 3.61 -11.90 -24.64
N ASP A 24 4.87 -11.93 -24.19
CA ASP A 24 5.50 -13.11 -23.55
C ASP A 24 4.67 -13.65 -22.38
N ARG A 25 3.93 -12.77 -21.69
CA ARG A 25 3.11 -13.08 -20.51
C ARG A 25 1.62 -13.25 -20.84
N GLY A 26 1.22 -13.12 -22.10
CA GLY A 26 -0.19 -13.13 -22.50
C GLY A 26 -1.01 -11.98 -21.89
N LEU A 27 -0.37 -10.85 -21.60
CA LEU A 27 -1.01 -9.67 -21.00
C LEU A 27 -1.21 -8.56 -22.03
N SER A 28 -2.23 -7.73 -21.82
CA SER A 28 -2.27 -6.43 -22.48
C SER A 28 -1.13 -5.55 -21.97
N LEU A 29 -0.63 -4.62 -22.79
CA LEU A 29 0.40 -3.67 -22.37
C LEU A 29 -0.02 -2.89 -21.10
N GLY A 30 -1.31 -2.50 -21.03
CA GLY A 30 -1.85 -1.81 -19.86
C GLY A 30 -1.84 -2.67 -18.60
N ASP A 31 -2.18 -3.95 -18.71
CA ASP A 31 -2.16 -4.88 -17.56
C ASP A 31 -0.73 -5.20 -17.12
N TYR A 32 0.20 -5.32 -18.06
CA TYR A 32 1.62 -5.46 -17.78
C TYR A 32 2.17 -4.25 -16.99
N ILE A 33 1.90 -3.02 -17.46
CA ILE A 33 2.31 -1.80 -16.75
C ILE A 33 1.66 -1.72 -15.37
N ALA A 34 0.38 -2.06 -15.25
CA ALA A 34 -0.31 -2.05 -13.97
C ALA A 34 0.26 -3.08 -12.97
N GLY A 35 0.76 -4.22 -13.46
CA GLY A 35 1.49 -5.20 -12.65
C GLY A 35 2.80 -4.62 -12.13
N LEU A 36 3.63 -4.08 -13.03
CA LEU A 36 4.91 -3.46 -12.66
C LEU A 36 4.75 -2.37 -11.60
N VAL A 37 3.75 -1.48 -11.74
CA VAL A 37 3.48 -0.41 -10.77
C VAL A 37 3.03 -0.97 -9.42
N ARG A 38 2.25 -2.05 -9.40
CA ARG A 38 1.84 -2.69 -8.14
C ARG A 38 3.03 -3.34 -7.44
N GLU A 39 3.81 -4.14 -8.15
CA GLU A 39 5.00 -4.80 -7.62
C GLU A 39 6.00 -3.77 -7.05
N ASP A 40 6.22 -2.66 -7.74
CA ASP A 40 7.08 -1.57 -7.28
C ASP A 40 6.56 -0.92 -5.98
N THR A 41 5.25 -0.73 -5.87
CA THR A 41 4.62 -0.10 -4.70
C THR A 41 4.44 -1.04 -3.51
N GLU A 42 4.36 -2.36 -3.72
CA GLU A 42 4.25 -3.35 -2.65
C GLU A 42 5.47 -3.33 -1.71
N GLY A 43 6.67 -3.19 -2.25
CA GLY A 43 7.90 -3.09 -1.44
C GLY A 43 7.95 -1.82 -0.59
N LEU A 44 7.35 -0.71 -1.04
CA LEU A 44 7.21 0.52 -0.25
C LEU A 44 6.17 0.36 0.85
N LYS A 45 5.04 -0.27 0.52
CA LYS A 45 3.97 -0.58 1.48
C LYS A 45 4.49 -1.46 2.62
N GLN A 46 5.22 -2.53 2.31
CA GLN A 46 5.77 -3.43 3.32
C GLN A 46 6.71 -2.68 4.28
N ARG A 47 7.65 -1.89 3.74
CA ARG A 47 8.55 -1.05 4.54
C ARG A 47 7.80 -0.06 5.43
N GLY A 48 6.70 0.51 4.93
CA GLY A 48 5.84 1.39 5.72
C GLY A 48 5.14 0.66 6.86
N LEU A 49 4.63 -0.55 6.62
CA LEU A 49 4.00 -1.38 7.66
C LEU A 49 5.01 -1.81 8.72
N ASP A 50 6.21 -2.20 8.31
CA ASP A 50 7.27 -2.58 9.25
C ASP A 50 7.68 -1.40 10.13
N ALA A 51 7.77 -0.19 9.57
CA ALA A 51 8.03 1.03 10.33
C ALA A 51 6.89 1.38 11.29
N ALA A 52 5.63 1.27 10.84
CA ALA A 52 4.46 1.49 11.69
C ALA A 52 4.40 0.48 12.84
N ARG A 53 4.71 -0.80 12.57
CA ARG A 53 4.80 -1.84 13.60
C ARG A 53 5.87 -1.49 14.64
N ARG A 54 7.07 -1.11 14.18
CA ARG A 54 8.15 -0.70 15.08
C ARG A 54 7.75 0.48 15.96
N PHE A 55 7.06 1.47 15.40
CA PHE A 55 6.55 2.61 16.17
C PHE A 55 5.55 2.16 17.26
N LEU A 56 4.61 1.28 16.93
CA LEU A 56 3.67 0.73 17.91
C LEU A 56 4.41 -0.03 19.01
N ASP A 57 5.35 -0.90 18.64
CA ASP A 57 6.15 -1.68 19.60
C ASP A 57 6.98 -0.76 20.53
N GLU A 58 7.59 0.31 20.00
CA GLU A 58 8.38 1.28 20.77
C GLU A 58 7.51 2.13 21.72
N HIS A 59 6.24 2.36 21.39
CA HIS A 59 5.33 3.21 22.16
C HIS A 59 4.22 2.45 22.90
N GLN A 60 4.30 1.12 22.97
CA GLN A 60 3.28 0.26 23.57
C GLN A 60 2.86 0.73 24.98
N SER A 61 3.82 1.08 25.83
CA SER A 61 3.53 1.52 27.21
C SER A 61 2.70 2.80 27.27
N VAL A 62 2.90 3.73 26.32
CA VAL A 62 2.12 4.97 26.24
C VAL A 62 0.69 4.67 25.81
N PHE A 63 0.50 3.73 24.88
CA PHE A 63 -0.83 3.30 24.48
C PHE A 63 -1.56 2.55 25.59
N ASP A 64 -0.86 1.69 26.33
CA ASP A 64 -1.42 0.96 27.47
C ASP A 64 -1.87 1.93 28.59
N GLU A 65 -1.05 2.94 28.91
CA GLU A 65 -1.39 3.98 29.89
C GLU A 65 -2.63 4.80 29.49
N LEU A 66 -2.79 5.09 28.20
CA LEU A 66 -3.97 5.80 27.68
C LEU A 66 -5.23 4.92 27.71
N GLU A 67 -5.13 3.64 27.34
CA GLU A 67 -6.26 2.71 27.36
C GLU A 67 -6.75 2.43 28.80
N ASP A 68 -5.83 2.30 29.76
CA ASP A 68 -6.16 2.14 31.17
C ASP A 68 -6.78 3.41 31.78
N GLY A 69 -6.33 4.59 31.35
CA GLY A 69 -6.92 5.86 31.74
C GLY A 69 -8.37 6.03 31.25
N GLU A 70 -8.69 5.57 30.03
CA GLU A 70 -10.05 5.61 29.48
C GLU A 70 -10.98 4.53 30.06
N ARG A 71 -10.46 3.34 30.39
CA ARG A 71 -11.23 2.29 31.09
C ARG A 71 -11.63 2.69 32.52
N HIS A 72 -10.97 3.69 33.11
CA HIS A 72 -11.29 4.19 34.45
C HIS A 72 -12.32 5.32 34.48
N VAL A 73 -13.07 5.63 33.41
CA VAL A 73 -14.24 6.50 33.55
C VAL A 73 -15.35 5.68 34.20
N PRO A 74 -15.62 5.81 35.52
CA PRO A 74 -16.59 4.98 36.20
C PRO A 74 -17.95 5.41 35.67
N GLY A 75 -18.72 4.44 35.16
CA GLY A 75 -20.12 4.66 34.84
C GLY A 75 -20.79 5.34 36.04
N ALA A 76 -21.38 6.51 35.78
CA ALA A 76 -22.32 7.13 36.71
C ALA A 76 -23.45 6.12 36.93
N HIS A 77 -23.33 5.33 38.01
CA HIS A 77 -24.42 4.53 38.53
C HIS A 77 -25.52 5.50 38.94
N ALA A 78 -26.54 5.57 38.10
CA ALA A 78 -27.80 6.25 38.40
C ALA A 78 -28.43 5.58 39.64
N ALA A 79 -28.62 6.39 40.68
CA ALA A 79 -29.45 6.10 41.84
C ALA A 79 -30.84 6.71 41.63
#